data_AF-A0A1A6GCF4-F1
#
_entry.id   AF-A0A1A6GCF4-F1
#
_cell.length_a   1.000
_cell.length_b   1.000
_cell.length_c   1.000
_cell.angle_alpha   90.00
_cell.angle_beta   90.00
_cell.angle_gamma   90.00
#
_symmetry.space_group_name_H-M   'P 1'
#
loop_
_entity.id
_entity.type
_entity.pdbx_description
1 polymer ?
#
loop_
_entity_poly.entity_id
_entity_poly.type
_entity_poly.pdbx_seq_one_letter_code
_entity_poly.pdbx_strand_id
1 'polypeptide(L)'
;SIKVSWLPPPSGTQNGFITGYKIRHRKTTRRGEMETLEPNNLWYLFTGLEKGSQYSFQVSAMTVNGTGPPSNWYTAETPENDLD
;
A
#
# COMPACT_ATOMS: atom_id res chain seq x y z
N SER A 1 9.19 -11.38 -1.81
CA SER A 1 7.98 -10.65 -1.34
C SER A 1 8.38 -9.23 -0.98
N ILE A 2 7.42 -8.31 -0.82
CA ILE A 2 7.68 -6.94 -0.36
C ILE A 2 6.70 -6.61 0.78
N LYS A 3 7.22 -6.20 1.93
CA LYS A 3 6.41 -5.71 3.05
C LYS A 3 6.25 -4.20 2.94
N VAL A 4 5.01 -3.72 2.90
CA VAL A 4 4.68 -2.31 2.94
C VAL A 4 4.04 -2.02 4.30
N SER A 5 4.52 -0.99 4.99
CA SER A 5 3.96 -0.51 6.25
C SER A 5 3.80 0.99 6.22
N TRP A 6 2.79 1.50 6.92
CA TRP A 6 2.48 2.93 6.98
C TRP A 6 2.05 3.32 8.39
N LEU A 7 2.01 4.63 8.62
CA LEU A 7 1.39 5.20 9.80
C LEU A 7 0.02 5.78 9.43
N PRO A 8 -0.94 5.79 10.37
CA PRO A 8 -2.19 6.52 10.17
C PRO A 8 -1.91 8.00 9.88
N PRO A 9 -2.72 8.66 9.02
CA PRO A 9 -2.71 10.11 8.91
C PRO A 9 -2.91 10.79 10.28
N PRO A 10 -2.35 11.98 10.52
CA PRO A 10 -2.61 12.74 11.75
C PRO A 10 -4.11 12.92 11.99
N SER A 11 -4.58 12.77 13.23
CA SER A 11 -6.01 12.90 13.57
C SER A 11 -6.64 14.22 13.10
N GLY A 12 -5.87 15.32 13.12
CA GLY A 12 -6.32 16.63 12.63
C GLY A 12 -6.51 16.75 11.10
N THR A 13 -6.05 15.77 10.32
CA THR A 13 -6.24 15.73 8.86
C THR A 13 -7.22 14.63 8.42
N GLN A 14 -7.75 13.87 9.37
CA GLN A 14 -8.73 12.82 9.11
C GLN A 14 -10.13 13.42 8.98
N ASN A 15 -10.77 13.24 7.83
CA ASN A 15 -12.17 13.61 7.61
C ASN A 15 -13.13 12.52 8.17
N GLY A 16 -13.03 12.27 9.47
CA GLY A 16 -13.76 11.22 10.20
C GLY A 16 -12.89 10.01 10.57
N PHE A 17 -13.52 9.00 11.19
CA PHE A 17 -12.82 7.79 11.64
C PHE A 17 -12.31 6.96 10.45
N ILE A 18 -11.08 6.46 10.58
CA ILE A 18 -10.51 5.53 9.61
C ILE A 18 -11.24 4.19 9.75
N THR A 19 -11.81 3.76 8.63
CA THR A 19 -12.53 2.50 8.46
C THR A 19 -11.72 1.47 7.67
N GLY A 20 -10.57 1.87 7.12
CA GLY A 20 -9.67 0.97 6.41
C GLY A 20 -8.57 1.69 5.65
N TYR A 21 -7.76 0.92 4.95
CA TYR A 21 -6.74 1.42 4.05
C TYR A 21 -6.87 0.76 2.68
N LYS A 22 -6.78 1.56 1.63
CA LYS A 22 -6.65 1.08 0.26
C LYS A 22 -5.19 1.13 -0.14
N ILE A 23 -4.60 -0.01 -0.43
CA ILE A 23 -3.24 -0.11 -0.94
C ILE A 23 -3.26 -0.51 -2.40
N ARG A 24 -2.52 0.23 -3.22
CA ARG A 24 -2.38 0.00 -4.66
C ARG A 24 -0.95 -0.39 -4.95
N HIS A 25 -0.77 -1.41 -5.77
CA HIS A 25 0.55 -1.82 -6.23
C HIS A 25 0.57 -2.00 -7.75
N ARG A 26 1.69 -1.70 -8.38
CA ARG A 26 1.88 -1.90 -9.83
C ARG A 26 3.30 -2.28 -10.16
N LYS A 27 3.44 -3.20 -11.10
CA LYS A 27 4.69 -3.42 -11.83
C LYS A 27 4.74 -2.38 -12.96
N THR A 28 5.68 -1.43 -12.90
CA THR A 28 5.84 -0.31 -13.85
C THR A 28 4.58 0.54 -14.07
N THR A 29 4.38 1.16 -15.25
CA THR A 29 3.23 2.05 -15.57
C THR A 29 1.92 1.33 -15.89
N ARG A 30 1.87 -0.01 -15.79
CA ARG A 30 0.63 -0.77 -16.03
C ARG A 30 -0.44 -0.47 -14.97
N ARG A 31 -1.70 -0.78 -15.28
CA ARG A 31 -2.83 -0.66 -14.33
C ARG A 31 -2.51 -1.53 -13.11
N GLY A 32 -2.33 -0.87 -11.96
CA GLY A 32 -2.04 -1.54 -10.69
C GLY A 32 -3.26 -2.20 -10.07
N GLU A 33 -3.00 -3.29 -9.36
CA GLU A 33 -3.92 -4.02 -8.50
C GLU A 33 -4.13 -3.27 -7.18
N MET A 34 -5.26 -3.53 -6.52
CA MET A 34 -5.69 -2.84 -5.31
C MET A 34 -6.19 -3.82 -4.26
N GLU A 35 -5.77 -3.61 -3.02
CA GLU A 35 -6.22 -4.34 -1.84
C GLU A 35 -6.86 -3.35 -0.86
N THR A 36 -7.84 -3.85 -0.10
CA THR A 36 -8.50 -3.09 0.97
C THR A 36 -8.28 -3.79 2.29
N LEU A 37 -7.87 -3.04 3.30
CA LEU A 37 -7.43 -3.54 4.59
C LEU A 37 -8.24 -2.90 5.71
N GLU A 38 -8.44 -3.65 6.78
CA GLU A 38 -9.06 -3.19 8.01
C GLU A 38 -8.28 -2.02 8.65
N PRO A 39 -8.93 -1.13 9.43
CA PRO A 39 -8.33 0.11 9.93
C PRO A 39 -7.19 -0.12 10.94
N ASN A 40 -7.13 -1.31 11.54
CA ASN A 40 -6.06 -1.70 12.46
C ASN A 40 -4.84 -2.31 11.75
N ASN A 41 -4.95 -2.62 10.45
CA ASN A 41 -3.85 -3.16 9.67
C ASN A 41 -3.01 -2.00 9.13
N LEU A 42 -1.79 -1.87 9.65
CA LEU A 42 -0.81 -0.84 9.25
C LEU A 42 0.33 -1.40 8.39
N TRP A 43 0.17 -2.64 7.93
CA TRP A 43 1.11 -3.29 7.04
C TRP A 43 0.42 -4.33 6.16
N TYR A 44 1.04 -4.62 5.03
CA TYR A 44 0.63 -5.68 4.10
C TYR A 44 1.86 -6.33 3.48
N LEU A 45 1.82 -7.64 3.29
CA LEU A 45 2.89 -8.40 2.66
C LEU A 45 2.46 -8.82 1.25
N PHE A 46 3.08 -8.21 0.24
CA PHE A 46 2.90 -8.62 -1.15
C PHE A 46 3.73 -9.86 -1.45
N THR A 47 3.05 -10.98 -1.68
CA THR A 47 3.62 -12.26 -2.09
C THR A 47 3.36 -12.52 -3.58
N GLY A 48 4.03 -13.52 -4.16
CA GLY A 48 3.84 -13.87 -5.58
C GLY A 48 4.33 -12.83 -6.58
N LEU A 49 5.07 -11.81 -6.13
CA LEU A 49 5.69 -10.82 -7.00
C LEU A 49 6.81 -11.45 -7.84
N GLU A 50 6.87 -11.10 -9.12
CA GLU A 50 7.99 -11.50 -9.99
C GLU A 50 9.32 -11.00 -9.44
N LYS A 51 10.35 -11.85 -9.42
CA LYS A 51 11.71 -11.55 -8.93
C LYS A 51 12.42 -10.55 -9.86
N GLY A 52 13.40 -9.81 -9.35
CA GLY A 52 14.17 -8.82 -10.13
C GLY A 52 13.31 -7.72 -10.78
N SER A 53 12.13 -7.44 -10.21
CA SER A 53 11.16 -6.51 -10.76
C SER A 53 10.88 -5.35 -9.82
N GLN A 54 10.73 -4.17 -10.42
CA GLN A 54 10.38 -2.95 -9.70
C GLN A 54 8.85 -2.81 -9.57
N TYR A 55 8.38 -2.64 -8.33
CA TYR A 55 6.99 -2.38 -8.00
C TYR A 55 6.85 -1.02 -7.33
N SER A 56 5.79 -0.29 -7.67
CA SER A 56 5.38 0.92 -6.97
C SER A 56 4.14 0.66 -6.13
N PHE A 57 4.14 1.21 -4.92
CA PHE A 57 3.10 1.06 -3.90
C PHE A 57 2.57 2.43 -3.47
N GLN A 58 1.29 2.50 -3.16
CA GLN A 58 0.62 3.71 -2.71
C GLN A 58 -0.49 3.35 -1.73
N VAL A 59 -0.64 4.10 -0.65
CA VAL A 59 -1.65 3.85 0.40
C VAL A 59 -2.58 5.05 0.51
N SER A 60 -3.88 4.80 0.68
CA SER A 60 -4.89 5.82 0.96
C SER A 60 -5.71 5.40 2.17
N ALA A 61 -5.96 6.34 3.10
CA ALA A 61 -6.86 6.09 4.22
C ALA A 61 -8.32 6.13 3.74
N MET A 62 -9.17 5.26 4.28
CA MET A 62 -10.60 5.23 4.00
C MET A 62 -11.37 5.62 5.25
N THR A 63 -12.37 6.49 5.10
CA THR A 63 -13.34 6.83 6.14
C THR A 63 -14.74 6.49 5.66
N VAL A 64 -15.74 6.61 6.55
CA VAL A 64 -17.16 6.48 6.18
C VAL A 64 -17.60 7.43 5.06
N ASN A 65 -16.87 8.53 4.88
CA ASN A 65 -17.16 9.53 3.85
C ASN A 65 -16.46 9.24 2.50
N GLY A 66 -15.59 8.22 2.44
CA GLY A 66 -14.90 7.81 1.22
C GLY A 66 -13.40 7.56 1.39
N THR A 67 -12.69 7.47 0.27
CA THR A 67 -11.22 7.32 0.25
C THR A 67 -10.55 8.69 0.23
N GLY A 68 -9.64 8.93 1.17
CA GLY A 68 -8.83 10.15 1.24
C GLY A 68 -7.75 10.22 0.15
N PRO A 69 -6.95 11.30 0.13
CA PRO A 69 -5.87 11.43 -0.83
C PRO A 69 -4.83 10.32 -0.64
N PRO A 70 -4.26 9.81 -1.73
CA PRO A 70 -3.21 8.80 -1.63
C PRO A 70 -1.89 9.40 -1.16
N SER A 71 -1.04 8.55 -0.60
CA SER A 71 0.37 8.84 -0.38
C SER A 71 1.12 9.06 -1.70
N ASN A 72 2.35 9.53 -1.62
CA ASN A 72 3.28 9.41 -2.74
C ASN A 72 3.48 7.94 -3.13
N TRP A 73 3.89 7.70 -4.38
CA TRP A 73 4.31 6.39 -4.81
C TRP A 73 5.67 6.06 -4.19
N TYR A 74 5.75 4.90 -3.55
CA TYR A 74 7.01 4.33 -3.05
C TYR A 74 7.39 3.16 -3.92
N THR A 75 8.63 3.12 -4.37
CA THR A 75 9.10 2.08 -5.28
C THR A 75 10.08 1.16 -4.56
N ALA A 76 9.90 -0.14 -4.74
CA ALA A 76 10.79 -1.16 -4.21
C ALA A 76 11.00 -2.26 -5.26
N GLU A 77 12.18 -2.86 -5.21
CA GLU A 77 12.55 -3.97 -6.08
C GLU A 77 12.43 -5.29 -5.33
N THR A 78 11.87 -6.28 -5.99
CA THR A 78 11.84 -7.65 -5.45
C THR A 78 13.23 -8.27 -5.53
N PRO A 79 13.70 -8.96 -4.49
CA PRO A 79 14.99 -9.63 -4.55
C PRO A 79 15.05 -10.66 -5.68
N GLU A 80 16.20 -10.74 -6.37
CA GLU A 80 16.46 -11.72 -7.43
C GLU A 80 16.72 -13.12 -6.88
N ASN A 81 17.35 -13.21 -5.71
CA ASN A 81 17.59 -14.46 -5.00
C ASN A 81 16.73 -14.55 -3.74
N ASP A 82 16.22 -15.75 -3.45
CA ASP A 82 15.83 -16.06 -2.08
C ASP A 82 17.10 -15.96 -1.25
N LEU A 83 17.14 -15.04 -0.28
CA LEU A 83 18.28 -14.95 0.63
C LEU A 83 18.34 -16.29 1.38
N ASP A 84 19.35 -17.09 1.04
CA ASP A 84 19.75 -18.33 1.73
C ASP A 84 19.91 -18.10 3.25
#